data_AF-D2HK23-F1
#
_entry.id   AF-D2HK23-F1
#
_cell.length_a   1.000
_cell.length_b   1.000
_cell.length_c   1.000
_cell.angle_alpha   90.00
_cell.angle_beta   90.00
_cell.angle_gamma   90.00
#
_symmetry.space_group_name_H-M   'P 1'
#
loop_
_entity.id
_entity.type
_entity.pdbx_description
1 polymer ?
#
loop_
_entity_poly.entity_id
_entity_poly.type
_entity_poly.pdbx_seq_one_letter_code
_entity_poly.pdbx_strand_id
1 'polypeptide(L)'
;GRFLPLKTMLGPRYDSQVAEENRFHPSMLSNYLKSLKVKMGLLVDLTNTSRFYDRNDIEKEGIKYIKLQCKGHGECPTTENTETFIRLCERFNERNPPELIGVHCTHGFNRTGFLICAFLVEKMDWSIEAAVATFAQARPPGIYKGDYLKELFRRYGDIEEAPPPPLLPDWCFEDDEDEDEDEDGKKESEPGSSASFGKRRKERLKLGAIFLEGVTVKGVTQVTTQPKLGEVQQKCHQFCGWEGSGFPGAQPVSMDKQNIKLLEQKPYKVSWKADGTRYMMLIDGTNEVFMIDRDNSVFHVSNLEFPFRKDLRIHLSNTLLDGEMIIDRVNGQAVPRYLIYDIIKFNAQPVGDCDFNIRLQCIEREIISPRHEKMKTGLIDKTQEPFSVRNKPFFDIYTSRKLLEGNFAKEVSHEMDGLIFQPIGKYKPGRCDDILKWKPPSLNSVDFRLKITRMGGEG
;
A
#
# COMPACT_ATOMS: atom_id res chain seq x y z
N GLY A 1 -5.97 25.06 -25.26
CA GLY A 1 -5.02 25.48 -24.22
C GLY A 1 -3.59 25.34 -24.71
N ARG A 2 -2.63 26.05 -24.12
CA ARG A 2 -1.19 25.96 -24.50
C ARG A 2 -0.45 24.78 -23.86
N PHE A 3 -1.00 24.24 -22.79
CA PHE A 3 -0.42 23.11 -22.08
C PHE A 3 -1.00 21.78 -22.56
N LEU A 4 -0.13 20.80 -22.72
CA LEU A 4 -0.50 19.40 -22.89
C LEU A 4 -0.05 18.63 -21.65
N PRO A 5 -0.95 18.34 -20.70
CA PRO A 5 -0.63 17.44 -19.61
C PRO A 5 -0.59 15.99 -20.12
N LEU A 6 0.48 15.26 -19.81
CA LEU A 6 0.65 13.87 -20.23
C LEU A 6 1.26 13.02 -19.11
N LYS A 7 1.06 11.71 -19.21
CA LYS A 7 1.77 10.71 -18.38
C LYS A 7 3.25 10.67 -18.78
N THR A 8 4.14 10.28 -17.87
CA THR A 8 5.54 10.03 -18.22
C THR A 8 5.62 8.95 -19.32
N MET A 9 6.44 9.21 -20.32
CA MET A 9 6.75 8.23 -21.37
C MET A 9 7.72 7.18 -20.81
N LEU A 10 7.72 5.99 -21.39
CA LEU A 10 8.68 4.94 -21.06
C LEU A 10 9.51 4.61 -22.30
N GLY A 11 10.82 4.48 -22.15
CA GLY A 11 11.70 4.04 -23.24
C GLY A 11 11.64 2.52 -23.45
N PRO A 12 12.22 2.00 -24.56
CA PRO A 12 12.17 0.58 -24.92
C PRO A 12 12.70 -0.39 -23.86
N ARG A 13 13.52 0.10 -22.90
CA ARG A 13 14.04 -0.70 -21.78
C ARG A 13 12.95 -1.30 -20.88
N TYR A 14 11.73 -0.77 -20.93
CA TYR A 14 10.59 -1.25 -20.14
C TYR A 14 9.65 -2.17 -20.93
N ASP A 15 9.93 -2.46 -22.20
CA ASP A 15 9.02 -3.20 -23.09
C ASP A 15 8.74 -4.64 -22.61
N SER A 16 9.69 -5.27 -21.92
CA SER A 16 9.49 -6.60 -21.32
C SER A 16 8.58 -6.58 -20.09
N GLN A 17 8.33 -5.41 -19.50
CA GLN A 17 7.52 -5.22 -18.30
C GLN A 17 6.13 -4.63 -18.59
N VAL A 18 5.93 -4.10 -19.80
CA VAL A 18 4.69 -3.41 -20.21
C VAL A 18 4.14 -4.08 -21.47
N ALA A 19 2.90 -4.56 -21.40
CA ALA A 19 2.17 -5.11 -22.53
C ALA A 19 2.11 -4.10 -23.70
N GLU A 20 2.20 -4.59 -24.93
CA GLU A 20 2.39 -3.75 -26.13
C GLU A 20 1.33 -2.66 -26.27
N GLU A 21 0.07 -3.00 -26.00
CA GLU A 21 -1.09 -2.12 -26.02
C GLU A 21 -1.04 -0.97 -24.99
N ASN A 22 -0.20 -1.10 -23.96
CA ASN A 22 -0.05 -0.11 -22.87
C ASN A 22 1.26 0.68 -22.95
N ARG A 23 2.07 0.45 -23.99
CA ARG A 23 3.36 1.15 -24.16
C ARG A 23 3.10 2.60 -24.58
N PHE A 24 3.88 3.52 -24.02
CA PHE A 24 3.88 4.94 -24.38
C PHE A 24 5.31 5.47 -24.52
N HIS A 25 5.93 5.27 -25.67
CA HIS A 25 7.28 5.71 -26.03
C HIS A 25 7.33 7.19 -26.46
N PRO A 26 8.48 7.87 -26.32
CA PRO A 26 8.67 9.24 -26.80
C PRO A 26 8.32 9.47 -28.28
N SER A 27 8.64 8.50 -29.14
CA SER A 27 8.32 8.55 -30.57
C SER A 27 6.81 8.58 -30.85
N MET A 28 5.99 7.99 -29.98
CA MET A 28 4.53 8.02 -30.14
C MET A 28 3.96 9.42 -29.87
N LEU A 29 4.54 10.18 -28.93
CA LEU A 29 4.17 11.58 -28.72
C LEU A 29 4.50 12.42 -29.95
N SER A 30 5.72 12.31 -30.49
CA SER A 30 6.13 13.10 -31.66
C SER A 30 5.30 12.75 -32.90
N ASN A 31 5.05 11.46 -33.15
CA ASN A 31 4.19 11.00 -34.25
C ASN A 31 2.75 11.49 -34.11
N TYR A 32 2.20 11.46 -32.89
CA TYR A 32 0.86 11.97 -32.62
C TYR A 32 0.76 13.48 -32.88
N LEU A 33 1.71 14.26 -32.38
CA LEU A 33 1.77 15.72 -32.62
C LEU A 33 1.88 16.06 -34.12
N LYS A 34 2.72 15.32 -34.87
CA LYS A 34 2.84 15.45 -36.33
C LYS A 34 1.52 15.16 -37.04
N SER A 35 0.79 14.12 -36.63
CA SER A 35 -0.52 13.79 -37.21
C SER A 35 -1.57 14.88 -37.00
N LEU A 36 -1.50 15.58 -35.86
CA LEU A 36 -2.37 16.72 -35.55
C LEU A 36 -1.90 18.03 -36.19
N LYS A 37 -0.73 18.03 -36.85
CA LYS A 37 -0.05 19.24 -37.37
C LYS A 37 0.17 20.28 -36.28
N VAL A 38 0.40 19.84 -35.04
CA VAL A 38 0.67 20.69 -33.89
C VAL A 38 2.13 20.56 -33.49
N LYS A 39 2.80 21.69 -33.25
CA LYS A 39 4.20 21.71 -32.82
C LYS A 39 4.27 21.91 -31.30
N MET A 40 4.96 20.99 -30.61
CA MET A 40 5.40 21.19 -29.23
C MET A 40 6.81 21.77 -29.27
N GLY A 41 7.06 22.84 -28.51
CA GLY A 41 8.38 23.46 -28.46
C GLY A 41 9.09 23.30 -27.12
N LEU A 42 8.37 22.93 -26.07
CA LEU A 42 8.90 22.71 -24.73
C LEU A 42 8.25 21.49 -24.10
N LEU A 43 9.06 20.61 -23.51
CA LEU A 43 8.62 19.54 -22.61
C LEU A 43 9.24 19.77 -21.23
N VAL A 44 8.39 19.93 -20.23
CA VAL A 44 8.79 20.08 -18.82
C VAL A 44 8.59 18.75 -18.10
N ASP A 45 9.69 18.16 -17.67
CA ASP A 45 9.73 16.94 -16.88
C ASP A 45 9.87 17.27 -15.39
N LEU A 46 8.83 16.95 -14.62
CA LEU A 46 8.73 17.19 -13.18
C LEU A 46 9.19 16.00 -12.33
N THR A 47 9.62 14.91 -12.96
CA THR A 47 10.07 13.71 -12.24
C THR A 47 11.44 13.94 -11.61
N ASN A 48 11.69 13.28 -10.47
CA ASN A 48 12.98 13.35 -9.80
C ASN A 48 14.02 12.35 -10.35
N THR A 49 13.70 11.63 -11.43
CA THR A 49 14.58 10.60 -12.01
C THR A 49 14.69 10.76 -13.53
N SER A 50 15.83 10.40 -14.11
CA SER A 50 16.10 10.40 -15.56
C SER A 50 15.93 9.02 -16.20
N ARG A 51 15.45 8.02 -15.45
CA ARG A 51 15.43 6.61 -15.90
C ARG A 51 14.36 6.27 -16.93
N PHE A 52 13.27 7.04 -16.99
CA PHE A 52 12.07 6.66 -17.72
C PHE A 52 12.26 6.64 -19.23
N TYR A 53 12.95 7.64 -19.79
CA TYR A 53 13.25 7.74 -21.21
C TYR A 53 14.50 8.62 -21.43
N ASP A 54 15.14 8.50 -22.58
CA ASP A 54 16.29 9.36 -22.92
C ASP A 54 15.78 10.73 -23.42
N ARG A 55 16.24 11.81 -22.78
CA ARG A 55 15.94 13.20 -23.20
C ARG A 55 16.31 13.47 -24.66
N ASN A 56 17.32 12.77 -25.18
CA ASN A 56 17.76 12.93 -26.57
C ASN A 56 16.65 12.54 -27.56
N ASP A 57 15.74 11.64 -27.19
CA ASP A 57 14.62 11.24 -28.05
C ASP A 57 13.58 12.35 -28.20
N ILE A 58 13.52 13.28 -27.23
CA ILE A 58 12.69 14.49 -27.29
C ILE A 58 13.42 15.60 -28.05
N GLU A 59 14.70 15.82 -27.74
CA GLU A 59 15.48 16.92 -28.34
C GLU A 59 15.73 16.73 -29.85
N LYS A 60 15.88 15.48 -30.32
CA LYS A 60 16.00 15.15 -31.76
C LYS A 60 14.79 15.57 -32.58
N GLU A 61 13.61 15.67 -31.96
CA GLU A 61 12.38 16.11 -32.61
C GLU A 61 12.23 17.65 -32.60
N GLY A 62 13.27 18.38 -32.17
CA GLY A 62 13.27 19.84 -32.09
C GLY A 62 12.50 20.40 -30.89
N ILE A 63 12.17 19.56 -29.91
CA ILE A 63 11.46 19.94 -28.69
C ILE A 63 12.50 20.25 -27.61
N LYS A 64 12.43 21.45 -27.02
CA LYS A 64 13.31 21.80 -25.90
C LYS A 64 12.91 21.00 -24.66
N TYR A 65 13.85 20.27 -24.07
CA TYR A 65 13.61 19.50 -22.85
C TYR A 65 14.13 20.27 -21.62
N ILE A 66 13.28 20.42 -20.60
CA ILE A 66 13.66 21.01 -19.31
C ILE A 66 13.22 20.09 -18.18
N LYS A 67 14.18 19.69 -17.35
CA LYS A 67 13.91 18.97 -16.11
C LYS A 67 13.80 19.95 -14.95
N LEU A 68 12.64 20.01 -14.32
CA LEU A 68 12.39 20.79 -13.10
C LEU A 68 12.20 19.79 -11.96
N GLN A 69 13.29 19.43 -11.29
CA GLN A 69 13.27 18.46 -10.20
C GLN A 69 12.48 19.04 -9.01
N CYS A 70 11.22 18.60 -8.87
CA CYS A 70 10.51 18.74 -7.61
C CYS A 70 11.05 17.65 -6.66
N LYS A 71 11.40 18.02 -5.42
CA LYS A 71 11.78 17.03 -4.39
C LYS A 71 10.71 15.94 -4.31
N GLY A 72 11.12 14.67 -4.28
CA GLY A 72 10.20 13.58 -3.96
C GLY A 72 9.69 13.72 -2.52
N HIS A 73 8.66 12.94 -2.14
CA HIS A 73 8.03 12.81 -0.80
C HIS A 73 6.54 13.20 -0.72
N GLY A 74 5.80 13.23 -1.84
CA GLY A 74 4.36 13.51 -1.80
C GLY A 74 4.00 14.92 -1.34
N GLU A 75 4.99 15.82 -1.24
CA GLU A 75 4.81 17.22 -0.90
C GLU A 75 4.39 18.04 -2.13
N CYS A 76 3.56 19.06 -1.91
CA CYS A 76 3.14 19.97 -2.98
C CYS A 76 4.35 20.78 -3.51
N PRO A 77 4.36 21.18 -4.79
CA PRO A 77 5.41 22.06 -5.31
C PRO A 77 5.60 23.33 -4.46
N THR A 78 6.82 23.60 -4.02
CA THR A 78 7.17 24.80 -3.24
C THR A 78 6.91 26.07 -4.06
N THR A 79 6.77 27.22 -3.39
CA THR A 79 6.60 28.53 -4.05
C THR A 79 7.74 28.79 -5.06
N GLU A 80 8.97 28.44 -4.71
CA GLU A 80 10.15 28.59 -5.57
C GLU A 80 10.06 27.75 -6.85
N ASN A 81 9.57 26.50 -6.74
CA ASN A 81 9.33 25.61 -7.88
C ASN A 81 8.22 26.16 -8.78
N THR A 82 7.13 26.65 -8.17
CA THR A 82 6.02 27.28 -8.89
C THR A 82 6.49 28.50 -9.67
N GLU A 83 7.19 29.44 -9.03
CA GLU A 83 7.72 30.63 -9.69
C GLU A 83 8.68 30.27 -10.83
N THR A 84 9.54 29.26 -10.62
CA THR A 84 10.50 28.83 -11.63
C THR A 84 9.80 28.24 -12.86
N PHE A 85 8.78 27.40 -12.64
CA PHE A 85 7.93 26.89 -13.70
C PHE A 85 7.23 28.03 -14.45
N ILE A 86 6.68 29.00 -13.73
CA ILE A 86 5.97 30.13 -14.31
C ILE A 86 6.90 30.99 -15.18
N ARG A 87 8.07 31.38 -14.65
CA ARG A 87 9.09 32.13 -15.40
C ARG A 87 9.55 31.39 -16.65
N LEU A 88 9.68 30.05 -16.57
CA LEU A 88 10.06 29.23 -17.72
C LEU A 88 8.99 29.28 -18.81
N CYS A 89 7.72 29.07 -18.45
CA CYS A 89 6.60 29.06 -19.39
C CYS A 89 6.35 30.45 -19.99
N GLU A 90 6.48 31.52 -19.21
CA GLU A 90 6.36 32.92 -19.66
C GLU A 90 7.42 33.26 -20.71
N ARG A 91 8.71 33.02 -20.41
CA ARG A 91 9.81 33.23 -21.35
C ARG A 91 9.67 32.42 -22.64
N PHE A 92 9.10 31.22 -22.54
CA PHE A 92 8.82 30.41 -23.72
C PHE A 92 7.67 30.99 -24.54
N ASN A 93 6.59 31.41 -23.88
CA ASN A 93 5.40 31.99 -24.50
C ASN A 93 5.68 33.30 -25.25
N GLU A 94 6.59 34.13 -24.74
CA GLU A 94 7.04 35.38 -25.38
C GLU A 94 7.81 35.13 -26.68
N ARG A 95 8.56 34.02 -26.75
CA ARG A 95 9.47 33.73 -27.87
C ARG A 95 8.86 32.88 -28.96
N ASN A 96 7.91 31.99 -28.63
CA ASN A 96 7.37 30.99 -29.56
C ASN A 96 5.83 30.84 -29.54
N PRO A 97 5.03 31.90 -29.77
CA PRO A 97 3.58 31.78 -29.97
C PRO A 97 3.29 31.24 -31.39
N PRO A 98 3.04 29.92 -31.60
CA PRO A 98 1.91 29.20 -30.99
C PRO A 98 2.24 27.77 -30.51
N GLU A 99 3.48 27.49 -30.13
CA GLU A 99 3.93 26.13 -29.81
C GLU A 99 3.39 25.63 -28.45
N LEU A 100 3.09 24.33 -28.37
CA LEU A 100 2.62 23.70 -27.13
C LEU A 100 3.75 23.51 -26.11
N ILE A 101 3.36 23.55 -24.83
CA ILE A 101 4.18 23.17 -23.69
C ILE A 101 3.65 21.84 -23.14
N GLY A 102 4.42 20.76 -23.32
CA GLY A 102 4.17 19.49 -22.65
C GLY A 102 4.60 19.56 -21.19
N VAL A 103 3.81 19.01 -20.28
CA VAL A 103 4.17 18.92 -18.85
C VAL A 103 3.81 17.55 -18.33
N HIS A 104 4.75 16.86 -17.68
CA HIS A 104 4.46 15.59 -17.02
C HIS A 104 5.20 15.46 -15.69
N CYS A 105 4.56 14.74 -14.77
CA CYS A 105 5.23 14.09 -13.65
C CYS A 105 5.24 12.57 -13.92
N THR A 106 5.26 11.73 -12.89
CA THR A 106 5.17 10.27 -13.05
C THR A 106 3.85 9.88 -13.73
N HIS A 107 2.72 10.30 -13.16
CA HIS A 107 1.39 9.95 -13.67
C HIS A 107 0.77 11.03 -14.56
N GLY A 108 1.25 12.28 -14.48
CA GLY A 108 0.73 13.41 -15.26
C GLY A 108 -0.51 14.09 -14.67
N PHE A 109 -0.77 13.94 -13.36
CA PHE A 109 -1.96 14.46 -12.69
C PHE A 109 -1.64 15.49 -11.60
N ASN A 110 -1.08 15.08 -10.45
CA ASN A 110 -0.98 15.96 -9.27
C ASN A 110 0.00 17.13 -9.45
N ARG A 111 1.31 16.86 -9.52
CA ARG A 111 2.34 17.92 -9.75
C ARG A 111 2.12 18.67 -11.07
N THR A 112 1.76 17.93 -12.13
CA THR A 112 1.43 18.51 -13.44
C THR A 112 0.27 19.49 -13.37
N GLY A 113 -0.85 19.08 -12.78
CA GLY A 113 -2.02 19.91 -12.62
C GLY A 113 -1.75 21.09 -11.70
N PHE A 114 -1.04 20.90 -10.59
CA PHE A 114 -0.69 21.97 -9.65
C PHE A 114 0.04 23.11 -10.35
N LEU A 115 1.12 22.81 -11.07
CA LEU A 115 1.94 23.83 -11.72
C LEU A 115 1.20 24.50 -12.89
N ILE A 116 0.39 23.74 -13.66
CA ILE A 116 -0.44 24.31 -14.73
C ILE A 116 -1.49 25.24 -14.14
N CYS A 117 -2.23 24.83 -13.11
CA CYS A 117 -3.25 25.65 -12.46
C CYS A 117 -2.64 26.93 -11.87
N ALA A 118 -1.49 26.83 -11.19
CA ALA A 118 -0.78 28.00 -10.66
C ALA A 118 -0.39 28.99 -11.78
N PHE A 119 0.08 28.49 -12.93
CA PHE A 119 0.35 29.35 -14.08
C PHE A 119 -0.90 30.04 -14.63
N LEU A 120 -2.01 29.30 -14.76
CA LEU A 120 -3.28 29.87 -15.25
C LEU A 120 -3.77 30.99 -14.33
N VAL A 121 -3.63 30.82 -13.01
CA VAL A 121 -4.00 31.87 -12.04
C VAL A 121 -3.03 33.05 -12.13
N GLU A 122 -1.73 32.83 -11.94
CA GLU A 122 -0.77 33.94 -11.79
C GLU A 122 -0.47 34.71 -13.09
N LYS A 123 -0.68 34.10 -14.26
CA LYS A 123 -0.31 34.70 -15.55
C LYS A 123 -1.44 34.85 -16.55
N MET A 124 -2.56 34.16 -16.37
CA MET A 124 -3.70 34.27 -17.28
C MET A 124 -4.93 34.89 -16.63
N ASP A 125 -4.83 35.29 -15.35
CA ASP A 125 -5.92 35.87 -14.55
C ASP A 125 -7.13 34.95 -14.42
N TRP A 126 -6.89 33.63 -14.35
CA TRP A 126 -7.96 32.66 -14.11
C TRP A 126 -8.29 32.57 -12.63
N SER A 127 -9.55 32.32 -12.30
CA SER A 127 -9.91 31.88 -10.95
C SER A 127 -9.37 30.46 -10.72
N ILE A 128 -9.06 30.11 -9.47
CA ILE A 128 -8.50 28.80 -9.16
C ILE A 128 -9.51 27.68 -9.44
N GLU A 129 -10.80 27.94 -9.24
CA GLU A 129 -11.91 27.03 -9.55
C GLU A 129 -11.94 26.73 -11.05
N ALA A 130 -11.87 27.77 -11.89
CA ALA A 130 -11.86 27.62 -13.34
C ALA A 130 -10.61 26.86 -13.83
N ALA A 131 -9.45 27.15 -13.23
CA ALA A 131 -8.19 26.47 -13.57
C ALA A 131 -8.24 24.97 -13.24
N VAL A 132 -8.70 24.60 -12.04
CA VAL A 132 -8.81 23.20 -11.61
C VAL A 132 -9.88 22.46 -12.41
N ALA A 133 -11.05 23.07 -12.64
CA ALA A 133 -12.11 22.46 -13.43
C ALA A 133 -11.66 22.21 -14.88
N THR A 134 -10.95 23.17 -15.49
CA THR A 134 -10.47 23.03 -16.87
C THR A 134 -9.37 21.99 -16.97
N PHE A 135 -8.48 21.88 -15.97
CA PHE A 135 -7.50 20.80 -15.92
C PHE A 135 -8.18 19.43 -15.82
N ALA A 136 -9.20 19.29 -14.96
CA ALA A 136 -9.97 18.06 -14.83
C ALA A 136 -10.69 17.66 -16.13
N GLN A 137 -11.23 18.62 -16.88
CA GLN A 137 -11.83 18.37 -18.19
C GLN A 137 -10.80 17.94 -19.25
N ALA A 138 -9.63 18.60 -19.27
CA ALA A 138 -8.57 18.29 -20.23
C ALA A 138 -7.86 16.97 -19.92
N ARG A 139 -7.77 16.59 -18.65
CA ARG A 139 -7.11 15.38 -18.16
C ARG A 139 -7.94 14.70 -17.05
N PRO A 140 -9.05 14.02 -17.40
CA PRO A 140 -9.88 13.34 -16.40
C PRO A 140 -9.07 12.31 -15.60
N PRO A 141 -9.24 12.25 -14.26
CA PRO A 141 -10.22 12.97 -13.45
C PRO A 141 -9.78 14.35 -12.95
N GLY A 142 -8.56 14.78 -13.28
CA GLY A 142 -7.91 15.97 -12.72
C GLY A 142 -6.92 15.65 -11.61
N ILE A 143 -6.61 16.64 -10.78
CA ILE A 143 -5.77 16.45 -9.58
C ILE A 143 -6.57 15.61 -8.59
N TYR A 144 -6.07 14.42 -8.26
CA TYR A 144 -6.77 13.48 -7.40
C TYR A 144 -6.23 13.44 -5.96
N LYS A 145 -5.06 14.03 -5.70
CA LYS A 145 -4.56 14.21 -4.33
C LYS A 145 -5.20 15.43 -3.68
N GLY A 146 -5.99 15.20 -2.63
CA GLY A 146 -6.72 16.26 -1.92
C GLY A 146 -5.81 17.35 -1.33
N ASP A 147 -4.61 17.01 -0.88
CA ASP A 147 -3.69 18.00 -0.30
C ASP A 147 -3.13 18.97 -1.34
N TYR A 148 -2.99 18.54 -2.60
CA TYR A 148 -2.60 19.41 -3.71
C TYR A 148 -3.70 20.42 -4.05
N LEU A 149 -4.96 19.98 -4.03
CA LEU A 149 -6.12 20.86 -4.22
C LEU A 149 -6.21 21.89 -3.10
N LYS A 150 -6.13 21.44 -1.83
CA LYS A 150 -6.15 22.36 -0.68
C LYS A 150 -5.02 23.37 -0.73
N GLU A 151 -3.81 22.95 -1.08
CA GLU A 151 -2.66 23.85 -1.18
C GLU A 151 -2.83 24.89 -2.29
N LEU A 152 -3.39 24.51 -3.45
CA LEU A 152 -3.71 25.46 -4.52
C LEU A 152 -4.72 26.51 -4.03
N PHE A 153 -5.81 26.06 -3.43
CA PHE A 153 -6.85 26.96 -2.93
C PHE A 153 -6.34 27.81 -1.76
N ARG A 154 -5.48 27.28 -0.89
CA ARG A 154 -4.79 28.06 0.15
C ARG A 154 -3.93 29.18 -0.42
N ARG A 155 -3.31 28.99 -1.59
CA ARG A 155 -2.44 30.00 -2.23
C ARG A 155 -3.21 31.04 -3.04
N TYR A 156 -4.29 30.63 -3.70
CA TYR A 156 -4.91 31.39 -4.79
C TYR A 156 -6.41 31.66 -4.63
N GLY A 157 -7.04 31.16 -3.58
CA GLY A 157 -8.47 31.33 -3.32
C GLY A 157 -8.82 31.08 -1.85
N ASP A 158 -9.97 30.47 -1.61
CA ASP A 158 -10.38 30.02 -0.28
C ASP A 158 -10.20 28.51 -0.12
N ILE A 159 -9.47 28.07 0.90
CA ILE A 159 -9.28 26.66 1.22
C ILE A 159 -10.61 25.91 1.46
N GLU A 160 -11.65 26.62 1.89
CA GLU A 160 -12.98 26.08 2.13
C GLU A 160 -13.74 25.77 0.83
N GLU A 161 -13.36 26.42 -0.28
CA GLU A 161 -13.94 26.22 -1.62
C GLU A 161 -13.19 25.15 -2.44
N ALA A 162 -12.12 24.57 -1.88
CA ALA A 162 -11.38 23.51 -2.54
C ALA A 162 -12.29 22.31 -2.87
N PRO A 163 -12.38 21.88 -4.14
CA PRO A 163 -13.22 20.77 -4.52
C PRO A 163 -12.73 19.50 -3.85
N PRO A 164 -13.64 18.56 -3.50
CA PRO A 164 -13.23 17.26 -3.01
C PRO A 164 -12.40 16.54 -4.09
N PRO A 165 -11.39 15.73 -3.70
CA PRO A 165 -10.64 14.95 -4.66
C PRO A 165 -11.62 14.04 -5.45
N PRO A 166 -11.49 13.98 -6.79
CA PRO A 166 -12.34 13.14 -7.62
C PRO A 166 -12.10 11.65 -7.32
N LEU A 167 -13.09 10.81 -7.68
CA LEU A 167 -12.95 9.36 -7.59
C LEU A 167 -11.73 8.89 -8.38
N LEU A 168 -10.91 8.06 -7.73
CA LEU A 168 -9.73 7.47 -8.37
C LEU A 168 -10.18 6.54 -9.50
N PRO A 169 -9.61 6.66 -10.71
CA PRO A 169 -9.85 5.70 -11.78
C PRO A 169 -9.38 4.30 -11.37
N ASP A 170 -9.98 3.25 -11.92
CA ASP A 170 -9.69 1.84 -11.58
C ASP A 170 -8.21 1.43 -11.75
N TRP A 171 -7.44 2.19 -12.53
CA TRP A 171 -6.00 2.00 -12.75
C TRP A 171 -5.11 2.78 -11.77
N CYS A 172 -5.68 3.70 -10.99
CA CYS A 172 -4.98 4.48 -9.99
C CYS A 172 -5.04 3.73 -8.66
N PHE A 173 -4.22 2.68 -8.56
CA PHE A 173 -3.96 2.03 -7.28
C PHE A 173 -3.37 3.08 -6.33
N GLU A 174 -3.81 3.13 -5.07
CA GLU A 174 -3.18 3.97 -4.04
C GLU A 174 -1.75 3.45 -3.80
N ASP A 175 -0.83 3.84 -4.69
CA ASP A 175 0.59 3.75 -4.47
C ASP A 175 0.90 4.95 -3.56
N ASP A 176 1.10 4.69 -2.26
CA ASP A 176 1.90 5.59 -1.44
C ASP A 176 3.17 5.90 -2.23
N GLU A 177 3.34 7.18 -2.61
CA GLU A 177 4.31 7.62 -3.62
C GLU A 177 5.75 7.30 -3.19
N ASP A 178 6.20 6.12 -3.57
CA ASP A 178 7.60 5.77 -3.65
C ASP A 178 8.20 6.35 -4.94
N GLU A 179 8.30 7.68 -5.00
CA GLU A 179 9.14 8.34 -5.99
C GLU A 179 10.60 8.00 -5.70
N ASP A 180 11.16 7.12 -6.53
CA ASP A 180 12.57 6.74 -6.50
C ASP A 180 13.46 7.98 -6.61
N GLU A 181 14.14 8.29 -5.51
CA GLU A 181 15.29 9.17 -5.47
C GLU A 181 16.52 8.35 -5.83
N ASP A 182 17.09 8.57 -7.01
CA ASP A 182 18.46 8.17 -7.30
C ASP A 182 19.25 9.36 -7.87
N GLU A 183 20.35 9.69 -7.18
CA GLU A 183 21.34 10.69 -7.54
C GLU A 183 22.00 10.35 -8.89
N ASP A 184 21.82 11.22 -9.88
CA ASP A 184 22.64 11.22 -11.09
C ASP A 184 24.09 11.62 -10.71
N GLY A 185 25.00 10.66 -10.87
CA GLY A 185 26.38 10.73 -10.40
C GLY A 185 27.24 11.80 -11.06
N LYS A 186 28.10 12.42 -10.24
CA LYS A 186 29.37 13.00 -10.71
C LYS A 186 30.43 11.90 -10.76
N LYS A 187 30.96 11.67 -11.96
CA LYS A 187 32.19 10.91 -12.20
C LYS A 187 33.38 11.61 -11.53
N GLU A 188 34.22 10.84 -10.83
CA GLU A 188 35.67 10.78 -11.07
C GLU A 188 36.33 9.59 -10.32
N SER A 189 36.94 8.70 -11.13
CA SER A 189 38.13 7.84 -10.92
C SER A 189 38.41 7.07 -9.60
N GLU A 190 38.35 5.73 -9.68
CA GLU A 190 39.41 4.70 -9.42
C GLU A 190 38.86 3.39 -8.81
N PRO A 191 39.48 2.20 -9.08
CA PRO A 191 38.86 0.90 -8.85
C PRO A 191 39.24 0.32 -7.48
N GLY A 192 38.23 0.03 -6.65
CA GLY A 192 38.42 -0.66 -5.38
C GLY A 192 37.18 -1.50 -5.02
N SER A 193 37.39 -2.81 -4.85
CA SER A 193 36.35 -3.79 -4.53
C SER A 193 35.73 -3.55 -3.14
N SER A 194 34.42 -3.33 -3.08
CA SER A 194 33.61 -3.63 -1.88
C SER A 194 32.12 -3.54 -2.20
N ALA A 195 31.39 -4.60 -1.83
CA ALA A 195 29.96 -4.76 -2.05
C ALA A 195 29.14 -3.61 -1.44
N SER A 196 28.33 -2.95 -2.26
CA SER A 196 27.47 -1.84 -1.86
C SER A 196 26.16 -2.34 -1.24
N PHE A 197 26.01 -2.15 0.07
CA PHE A 197 24.74 -2.23 0.77
C PHE A 197 23.80 -1.10 0.29
N GLY A 198 22.68 -1.45 -0.35
CA GLY A 198 21.64 -0.50 -0.74
C GLY A 198 20.95 0.12 0.47
N LYS A 199 20.81 1.46 0.48
CA LYS A 199 20.11 2.22 1.53
C LYS A 199 18.61 1.91 1.48
N ARG A 200 18.09 1.23 2.51
CA ARG A 200 16.65 1.04 2.72
C ARG A 200 15.97 2.32 3.18
N ARG A 201 14.81 2.61 2.58
CA ARG A 201 13.88 3.69 2.91
C ARG A 201 13.52 3.64 4.40
N LYS A 202 13.65 4.77 5.11
CA LYS A 202 13.38 4.83 6.55
C LYS A 202 11.87 4.98 6.77
N GLU A 203 11.21 3.86 7.06
CA GLU A 203 9.78 3.87 7.42
C GLU A 203 9.52 4.85 8.58
N ARG A 204 8.48 5.68 8.42
CA ARG A 204 8.11 6.65 9.45
C ARG A 204 7.41 5.90 10.58
N LEU A 205 8.18 5.50 11.58
CA LEU A 205 7.71 4.79 12.77
C LEU A 205 6.50 5.53 13.39
N LYS A 206 5.35 4.86 13.43
CA LYS A 206 4.16 5.35 14.14
C LYS A 206 4.38 5.21 15.64
N LEU A 207 4.85 6.28 16.29
CA LEU A 207 5.01 6.30 17.75
C LEU A 207 3.64 6.26 18.44
N GLY A 208 3.49 5.38 19.43
CA GLY A 208 2.24 5.23 20.18
C GLY A 208 1.20 4.38 19.44
N ALA A 209 1.65 3.39 18.67
CA ALA A 209 0.75 2.44 18.03
C ALA A 209 -0.02 1.64 19.11
N ILE A 210 -1.34 1.54 18.93
CA ILE A 210 -2.22 0.82 19.86
C ILE A 210 -2.29 -0.63 19.41
N PHE A 211 -1.86 -1.56 20.28
CA PHE A 211 -1.84 -2.98 19.94
C PHE A 211 -3.24 -3.55 19.68
N LEU A 212 -4.20 -3.24 20.55
CA LEU A 212 -5.57 -3.71 20.45
C LEU A 212 -6.51 -2.61 20.95
N GLU A 213 -7.44 -2.19 20.11
CA GLU A 213 -8.37 -1.11 20.48
C GLU A 213 -9.31 -1.56 21.60
N GLY A 214 -9.56 -0.66 22.57
CA GLY A 214 -10.47 -0.90 23.68
C GLY A 214 -9.96 -1.82 24.80
N VAL A 215 -8.81 -2.50 24.64
CA VAL A 215 -8.25 -3.42 25.66
C VAL A 215 -6.75 -3.26 25.79
N THR A 216 -6.26 -3.02 27.01
CA THR A 216 -4.83 -3.08 27.31
C THR A 216 -4.41 -4.52 27.56
N VAL A 217 -3.46 -5.01 26.77
CA VAL A 217 -2.91 -6.37 26.89
C VAL A 217 -1.58 -6.30 27.65
N LYS A 218 -1.55 -6.85 28.86
CA LYS A 218 -0.33 -6.90 29.68
C LYS A 218 0.73 -7.77 28.99
N GLY A 219 2.00 -7.37 29.07
CA GLY A 219 3.10 -8.11 28.47
C GLY A 219 3.29 -7.86 26.97
N VAL A 220 2.54 -6.94 26.36
CA VAL A 220 2.75 -6.51 24.98
C VAL A 220 3.24 -5.06 24.95
N THR A 221 4.37 -4.81 24.29
CA THR A 221 5.00 -3.49 24.24
C THR A 221 5.44 -3.14 22.82
N GLN A 222 5.22 -1.90 22.40
CA GLN A 222 5.68 -1.44 21.09
C GLN A 222 7.22 -1.38 21.06
N VAL A 223 7.83 -1.97 20.04
CA VAL A 223 9.27 -1.87 19.78
C VAL A 223 9.52 -0.64 18.91
N THR A 224 10.17 0.36 19.49
CA THR A 224 10.53 1.61 18.81
C THR A 224 12.05 1.77 18.65
N THR A 225 12.82 0.88 19.27
CA THR A 225 14.29 0.96 19.35
C THR A 225 14.96 0.22 18.19
N GLN A 226 15.96 0.86 17.60
CA GLN A 226 16.89 0.24 16.65
C GLN A 226 18.08 -0.38 17.41
N PRO A 227 18.70 -1.47 16.92
CA PRO A 227 18.47 -2.13 15.63
C PRO A 227 17.29 -3.10 15.62
N LYS A 228 16.75 -3.43 16.81
CA LYS A 228 15.77 -4.51 17.00
C LYS A 228 14.54 -4.39 16.11
N LEU A 229 13.97 -3.19 16.03
CA LEU A 229 12.85 -2.87 15.14
C LEU A 229 13.17 -3.25 13.68
N GLY A 230 14.30 -2.76 13.15
CA GLY A 230 14.71 -3.01 11.77
C GLY A 230 15.03 -4.49 11.50
N GLU A 231 15.62 -5.20 12.47
CA GLU A 231 15.89 -6.64 12.37
C GLU A 231 14.61 -7.46 12.23
N VAL A 232 13.60 -7.18 13.05
CA VAL A 232 12.30 -7.87 13.02
C VAL A 232 11.59 -7.60 11.68
N GLN A 233 11.49 -6.34 11.26
CA GLN A 233 10.87 -5.96 9.99
C GLN A 233 11.56 -6.63 8.80
N GLN A 234 12.90 -6.55 8.76
CA GLN A 234 13.70 -7.18 7.71
C GLN A 234 13.48 -8.70 7.66
N LYS A 235 13.42 -9.36 8.82
CA LYS A 235 13.24 -10.81 8.86
C LYS A 235 11.87 -11.23 8.32
N CYS A 236 10.82 -10.46 8.61
CA CYS A 236 9.51 -10.65 8.02
C CYS A 236 9.54 -10.49 6.49
N HIS A 237 10.23 -9.47 5.97
CA HIS A 237 10.40 -9.29 4.52
C HIS A 237 11.12 -10.47 3.87
N GLN A 238 12.22 -10.93 4.47
CA GLN A 238 13.01 -12.06 3.98
C GLN A 238 12.20 -13.36 3.94
N PHE A 239 11.40 -13.63 4.95
CA PHE A 239 10.58 -14.84 4.99
C PHE A 239 9.44 -14.82 3.97
N CYS A 240 8.92 -13.65 3.65
CA CYS A 240 7.89 -13.47 2.63
C CYS A 240 8.45 -13.34 1.20
N GLY A 241 9.73 -13.06 1.02
CA GLY A 241 10.28 -12.65 -0.28
C GLY A 241 9.68 -11.32 -0.74
N TRP A 242 9.52 -10.37 0.18
CA TRP A 242 8.94 -9.05 -0.08
C TRP A 242 10.04 -8.05 -0.43
N GLU A 243 9.93 -7.44 -1.60
CA GLU A 243 10.90 -6.45 -2.12
C GLU A 243 10.52 -5.01 -1.77
N GLY A 244 9.26 -4.76 -1.41
CA GLY A 244 8.79 -3.43 -1.03
C GLY A 244 9.15 -3.04 0.41
N SER A 245 8.84 -1.81 0.78
CA SER A 245 8.73 -1.43 2.20
C SER A 245 7.34 -1.80 2.75
N GLY A 246 7.19 -1.72 4.07
CA GLY A 246 5.91 -1.89 4.76
C GLY A 246 5.53 -3.34 5.04
N PHE A 247 4.24 -3.56 5.26
CA PHE A 247 3.71 -4.84 5.72
C PHE A 247 3.70 -5.91 4.61
N PRO A 248 4.41 -7.05 4.77
CA PRO A 248 4.53 -8.07 3.72
C PRO A 248 3.37 -9.07 3.64
N GLY A 249 2.32 -8.90 4.44
CA GLY A 249 1.18 -9.84 4.50
C GLY A 249 0.33 -9.87 3.22
N ALA A 250 -0.28 -11.01 2.92
CA ALA A 250 -1.14 -11.22 1.75
C ALA A 250 -2.43 -10.39 1.83
N GLN A 251 -2.68 -9.44 0.93
CA GLN A 251 -3.86 -8.56 0.97
C GLN A 251 -5.02 -9.14 0.15
N PRO A 252 -6.16 -9.51 0.79
CA PRO A 252 -7.34 -10.02 0.09
C PRO A 252 -8.11 -8.93 -0.64
N VAL A 253 -8.68 -9.30 -1.79
CA VAL A 253 -9.54 -8.43 -2.62
C VAL A 253 -11.02 -8.66 -2.31
N SER A 254 -11.83 -7.61 -2.46
CA SER A 254 -13.28 -7.70 -2.26
C SER A 254 -13.91 -8.62 -3.32
N MET A 255 -14.79 -9.51 -2.90
CA MET A 255 -15.52 -10.39 -3.81
C MET A 255 -16.51 -9.58 -4.66
N ASP A 256 -16.52 -9.82 -5.96
CA ASP A 256 -17.45 -9.23 -6.92
C ASP A 256 -17.99 -10.30 -7.90
N LYS A 257 -18.84 -9.88 -8.85
CA LYS A 257 -19.47 -10.78 -9.82
C LYS A 257 -18.48 -11.42 -10.81
N GLN A 258 -17.28 -10.87 -10.95
CA GLN A 258 -16.23 -11.38 -11.83
C GLN A 258 -15.39 -12.41 -11.11
N ASN A 259 -14.83 -12.05 -9.95
CA ASN A 259 -13.88 -12.89 -9.22
C ASN A 259 -14.55 -14.05 -8.46
N ILE A 260 -15.86 -13.99 -8.17
CA ILE A 260 -16.59 -15.13 -7.59
C ILE A 260 -16.48 -16.40 -8.45
N LYS A 261 -16.28 -16.26 -9.77
CA LYS A 261 -16.08 -17.37 -10.71
C LYS A 261 -14.83 -18.20 -10.39
N LEU A 262 -13.85 -17.64 -9.66
CA LEU A 262 -12.66 -18.37 -9.24
C LEU A 262 -13.00 -19.55 -8.34
N LEU A 263 -14.09 -19.47 -7.57
CA LEU A 263 -14.54 -20.54 -6.67
C LEU A 263 -14.94 -21.82 -7.44
N GLU A 264 -15.29 -21.70 -8.73
CA GLU A 264 -15.62 -22.83 -9.60
C GLU A 264 -14.41 -23.34 -10.39
N GLN A 265 -13.35 -22.52 -10.50
CA GLN A 265 -12.18 -22.80 -11.34
C GLN A 265 -11.02 -23.43 -10.57
N LYS A 266 -10.91 -23.13 -9.27
CA LYS A 266 -9.82 -23.60 -8.42
C LYS A 266 -10.39 -24.08 -7.07
N PRO A 267 -9.71 -24.97 -6.34
CA PRO A 267 -10.16 -25.36 -5.01
C PRO A 267 -9.96 -24.23 -4.00
N TYR A 268 -10.99 -24.02 -3.17
CA TYR A 268 -11.01 -23.03 -2.11
C TYR A 268 -11.38 -23.64 -0.77
N LYS A 269 -10.93 -22.99 0.30
CA LYS A 269 -11.47 -23.13 1.64
C LYS A 269 -12.17 -21.84 2.05
N VAL A 270 -13.11 -21.94 2.97
CA VAL A 270 -13.83 -20.80 3.52
C VAL A 270 -13.72 -20.76 5.05
N SER A 271 -13.60 -19.56 5.59
CA SER A 271 -13.78 -19.29 7.02
C SER A 271 -14.64 -18.03 7.18
N TRP A 272 -15.16 -17.81 8.38
CA TRP A 272 -15.72 -16.51 8.72
C TRP A 272 -14.61 -15.44 8.75
N LYS A 273 -14.99 -14.22 8.43
CA LYS A 273 -14.20 -13.03 8.67
C LYS A 273 -14.59 -12.48 10.05
N ALA A 274 -13.60 -12.24 10.90
CA ALA A 274 -13.83 -11.59 12.18
C ALA A 274 -13.61 -10.09 12.01
N ASP A 275 -14.21 -9.32 12.91
CA ASP A 275 -13.83 -7.93 13.12
C ASP A 275 -12.62 -7.88 14.07
N GLY A 276 -11.42 -7.87 13.51
CA GLY A 276 -10.17 -7.92 14.27
C GLY A 276 -9.01 -7.19 13.61
N THR A 277 -7.95 -7.00 14.39
CA THR A 277 -6.73 -6.33 13.93
C THR A 277 -5.78 -7.37 13.36
N ARG A 278 -5.38 -7.19 12.10
CA ARG A 278 -4.46 -8.11 11.43
C ARG A 278 -3.05 -7.99 12.03
N TYR A 279 -2.44 -9.14 12.31
CA TYR A 279 -1.05 -9.23 12.75
C TYR A 279 -0.34 -10.44 12.15
N MET A 280 0.88 -10.22 11.66
CA MET A 280 1.84 -11.32 11.50
C MET A 280 2.56 -11.54 12.82
N MET A 281 2.81 -12.80 13.19
CA MET A 281 3.56 -13.16 14.38
C MET A 281 4.89 -13.79 13.99
N LEU A 282 6.00 -13.12 14.31
CA LEU A 282 7.35 -13.64 14.20
C LEU A 282 7.74 -14.32 15.53
N ILE A 283 8.10 -15.59 15.48
CA ILE A 283 8.62 -16.37 16.59
C ILE A 283 10.08 -16.70 16.29
N ASP A 284 10.99 -16.10 17.06
CA ASP A 284 12.42 -16.14 16.78
C ASP A 284 13.29 -16.60 17.96
N GLY A 285 12.70 -17.35 18.88
CA GLY A 285 13.36 -17.92 20.05
C GLY A 285 12.64 -17.58 21.35
N THR A 286 13.24 -18.01 22.47
CA THR A 286 12.70 -17.76 23.80
C THR A 286 12.59 -16.25 24.06
N ASN A 287 11.39 -15.78 24.42
CA ASN A 287 11.08 -14.36 24.64
C ASN A 287 11.30 -13.46 23.41
N GLU A 288 11.38 -14.06 22.23
CA GLU A 288 11.59 -13.38 20.95
C GLU A 288 10.35 -13.58 20.08
N VAL A 289 9.21 -13.11 20.59
CA VAL A 289 7.92 -13.15 19.91
C VAL A 289 7.49 -11.73 19.59
N PHE A 290 7.20 -11.48 18.31
CA PHE A 290 6.85 -10.16 17.82
C PHE A 290 5.56 -10.20 17.00
N MET A 291 4.78 -9.14 17.09
CA MET A 291 3.56 -8.92 16.32
C MET A 291 3.78 -7.73 15.39
N ILE A 292 3.42 -7.87 14.11
CA ILE A 292 3.61 -6.85 13.08
C ILE A 292 2.25 -6.51 12.48
N ASP A 293 1.81 -5.24 12.61
CA ASP A 293 0.54 -4.76 12.07
C ASP A 293 0.64 -4.26 10.62
N ARG A 294 -0.48 -3.79 10.07
CA ARG A 294 -0.55 -3.23 8.71
C ARG A 294 0.29 -1.97 8.51
N ASP A 295 0.53 -1.20 9.57
CA ASP A 295 1.38 0.00 9.56
C ASP A 295 2.86 -0.37 9.70
N ASN A 296 3.20 -1.67 9.67
CA ASN A 296 4.51 -2.25 9.93
C ASN A 296 5.08 -1.91 11.33
N SER A 297 4.21 -1.55 12.28
CA SER A 297 4.58 -1.36 13.68
C SER A 297 4.87 -2.72 14.31
N VAL A 298 5.94 -2.78 15.12
CA VAL A 298 6.37 -4.01 15.79
C VAL A 298 6.02 -3.94 17.26
N PHE A 299 5.47 -5.02 17.79
CA PHE A 299 5.20 -5.20 19.21
C PHE A 299 5.89 -6.45 19.73
N HIS A 300 6.63 -6.34 20.83
CA HIS A 300 7.18 -7.47 21.55
C HIS A 300 6.12 -8.07 22.46
N VAL A 301 6.08 -9.41 22.52
CA VAL A 301 5.15 -10.17 23.36
C VAL A 301 5.96 -10.98 24.38
N SER A 302 5.83 -10.60 25.64
CA SER A 302 6.42 -11.30 26.78
C SER A 302 5.55 -12.48 27.21
N ASN A 303 6.17 -13.52 27.77
CA ASN A 303 5.49 -14.67 28.38
C ASN A 303 4.54 -15.43 27.44
N LEU A 304 4.86 -15.49 26.14
CA LEU A 304 4.14 -16.31 25.18
C LEU A 304 5.09 -17.37 24.60
N GLU A 305 4.89 -18.63 24.99
CA GLU A 305 5.84 -19.71 24.72
C GLU A 305 5.43 -20.61 23.56
N PHE A 306 6.34 -20.90 22.62
CA PHE A 306 6.10 -21.80 21.50
C PHE A 306 7.03 -23.01 21.54
N PRO A 307 6.61 -24.14 22.13
CA PRO A 307 7.44 -25.34 22.23
C PRO A 307 7.63 -26.04 20.88
N PHE A 308 8.81 -26.60 20.66
CA PHE A 308 9.07 -27.46 19.52
C PHE A 308 8.48 -28.85 19.76
N ARG A 309 7.66 -29.35 18.81
CA ARG A 309 6.95 -30.63 18.97
C ARG A 309 7.84 -31.83 19.32
N LYS A 310 9.07 -31.89 18.77
CA LYS A 310 9.97 -33.03 19.00
C LYS A 310 10.71 -32.95 20.34
N ASP A 311 10.85 -31.75 20.90
CA ASP A 311 11.44 -31.53 22.21
C ASP A 311 10.82 -30.28 22.82
N LEU A 312 9.88 -30.50 23.75
CA LEU A 312 9.12 -29.42 24.37
C LEU A 312 10.01 -28.45 25.17
N ARG A 313 11.25 -28.80 25.51
CA ARG A 313 12.17 -27.87 26.20
C ARG A 313 12.73 -26.80 25.26
N ILE A 314 12.67 -27.04 23.95
CA ILE A 314 13.18 -26.14 22.93
C ILE A 314 12.06 -25.20 22.50
N HIS A 315 12.35 -23.91 22.45
CA HIS A 315 11.45 -22.90 21.89
C HIS A 315 11.64 -22.80 20.37
N LEU A 316 10.55 -22.64 19.62
CA LEU A 316 10.58 -22.40 18.19
C LEU A 316 11.37 -21.12 17.85
N SER A 317 11.98 -21.11 16.67
CA SER A 317 12.65 -19.94 16.09
C SER A 317 12.36 -19.87 14.60
N ASN A 318 12.75 -18.78 13.93
CA ASN A 318 12.63 -18.62 12.47
C ASN A 318 11.26 -19.05 11.91
N THR A 319 10.20 -18.69 12.63
CA THR A 319 8.82 -19.09 12.32
C THR A 319 7.97 -17.84 12.16
N LEU A 320 7.17 -17.76 11.09
CA LEU A 320 6.34 -16.61 10.78
C LEU A 320 4.93 -17.04 10.45
N LEU A 321 4.00 -16.52 11.23
CA LEU A 321 2.57 -16.81 11.16
C LEU A 321 1.82 -15.57 10.66
N ASP A 322 0.68 -15.77 10.02
CA ASP A 322 -0.26 -14.70 9.66
C ASP A 322 -1.62 -14.97 10.29
N GLY A 323 -2.25 -13.91 10.79
CA GLY A 323 -3.36 -14.04 11.70
C GLY A 323 -4.06 -12.74 12.02
N GLU A 324 -5.02 -12.85 12.92
CA GLU A 324 -5.90 -11.76 13.32
C GLU A 324 -6.07 -11.78 14.84
N MET A 325 -5.89 -10.63 15.47
CA MET A 325 -6.18 -10.42 16.89
C MET A 325 -7.63 -9.99 17.04
N ILE A 326 -8.37 -10.72 17.87
CA ILE A 326 -9.78 -10.47 18.15
C ILE A 326 -10.01 -10.35 19.66
N ILE A 327 -11.13 -9.75 20.03
CA ILE A 327 -11.62 -9.71 21.41
C ILE A 327 -12.86 -10.60 21.50
N ASP A 328 -12.73 -11.74 22.19
CA ASP A 328 -13.88 -12.58 22.54
C ASP A 328 -14.53 -12.07 23.83
N ARG A 329 -15.86 -12.12 23.90
CA ARG A 329 -16.58 -11.91 25.16
C ARG A 329 -16.97 -13.25 25.78
N VAL A 330 -16.23 -13.69 26.79
CA VAL A 330 -16.52 -14.93 27.53
C VAL A 330 -17.00 -14.58 28.92
N ASN A 331 -18.24 -14.96 29.27
CA ASN A 331 -18.86 -14.63 30.56
C ASN A 331 -18.83 -13.12 30.89
N GLY A 332 -18.97 -12.27 29.87
CA GLY A 332 -18.91 -10.80 30.01
C GLY A 332 -17.50 -10.22 30.08
N GLN A 333 -16.45 -11.04 30.14
CA GLN A 333 -15.06 -10.59 30.14
C GLN A 333 -14.48 -10.56 28.72
N ALA A 334 -13.80 -9.46 28.38
CA ALA A 334 -13.04 -9.34 27.14
C ALA A 334 -11.75 -10.17 27.22
N VAL A 335 -11.60 -11.15 26.34
CA VAL A 335 -10.47 -12.06 26.27
C VAL A 335 -9.79 -11.91 24.91
N PRO A 336 -8.58 -11.32 24.84
CA PRO A 336 -7.86 -11.19 23.59
C PRO A 336 -7.44 -12.58 23.07
N ARG A 337 -7.62 -12.80 21.76
CA ARG A 337 -7.18 -14.02 21.08
C ARG A 337 -6.52 -13.73 19.76
N TYR A 338 -5.40 -14.38 19.52
CA TYR A 338 -4.77 -14.44 18.20
C TYR A 338 -5.23 -15.69 17.45
N LEU A 339 -5.90 -15.49 16.33
CA LEU A 339 -6.33 -16.54 15.41
C LEU A 339 -5.32 -16.65 14.26
N ILE A 340 -4.54 -17.73 14.25
CA ILE A 340 -3.59 -18.05 13.18
C ILE A 340 -4.37 -18.62 12.01
N TYR A 341 -4.32 -17.98 10.84
CA TYR A 341 -4.96 -18.50 9.64
C TYR A 341 -3.97 -18.95 8.56
N ASP A 342 -2.69 -18.55 8.64
CA ASP A 342 -1.66 -19.03 7.73
C ASP A 342 -0.25 -19.10 8.38
N ILE A 343 0.67 -19.79 7.72
CA ILE A 343 2.08 -19.92 8.12
C ILE A 343 2.99 -19.81 6.89
N ILE A 344 3.96 -18.89 6.97
CA ILE A 344 4.88 -18.56 5.87
C ILE A 344 6.19 -19.33 6.04
N LYS A 345 6.70 -19.39 7.26
CA LYS A 345 7.98 -20.04 7.61
C LYS A 345 7.81 -20.84 8.89
N PHE A 346 8.45 -22.01 8.98
CA PHE A 346 8.50 -22.82 10.19
C PHE A 346 9.91 -23.34 10.40
N ASN A 347 10.60 -22.92 11.47
CA ASN A 347 12.01 -23.27 11.72
C ASN A 347 12.88 -23.14 10.45
N ALA A 348 12.79 -21.99 9.77
CA ALA A 348 13.43 -21.70 8.49
C ALA A 348 12.99 -22.55 7.28
N GLN A 349 12.09 -23.52 7.43
CA GLN A 349 11.52 -24.27 6.32
C GLN A 349 10.48 -23.40 5.58
N PRO A 350 10.49 -23.38 4.22
CA PRO A 350 9.59 -22.58 3.40
C PRO A 350 8.19 -23.21 3.32
N VAL A 351 7.52 -23.38 4.46
CA VAL A 351 6.19 -23.98 4.52
C VAL A 351 5.16 -23.16 3.75
N GLY A 352 5.38 -21.84 3.59
CA GLY A 352 4.59 -20.96 2.74
C GLY A 352 4.51 -21.39 1.26
N ASP A 353 5.51 -22.12 0.76
CA ASP A 353 5.52 -22.64 -0.62
C ASP A 353 4.67 -23.91 -0.79
N CYS A 354 4.16 -24.48 0.31
CA CYS A 354 3.32 -25.66 0.29
C CYS A 354 1.83 -25.33 0.05
N ASP A 355 1.06 -26.36 -0.28
CA ASP A 355 -0.40 -26.29 -0.34
C ASP A 355 -1.00 -25.78 1.00
N PHE A 356 -2.06 -24.98 0.91
CA PHE A 356 -2.71 -24.40 2.07
C PHE A 356 -3.17 -25.45 3.11
N ASN A 357 -3.59 -26.64 2.70
CA ASN A 357 -3.98 -27.70 3.63
C ASN A 357 -2.76 -28.22 4.41
N ILE A 358 -1.59 -28.31 3.78
CA ILE A 358 -0.32 -28.66 4.46
C ILE A 358 0.03 -27.57 5.48
N ARG A 359 -0.15 -26.30 5.11
CA ARG A 359 0.08 -25.15 6.00
C ARG A 359 -0.86 -25.18 7.22
N LEU A 360 -2.15 -25.48 7.03
CA LEU A 360 -3.11 -25.67 8.12
C LEU A 360 -2.73 -26.83 9.05
N GLN A 361 -2.32 -27.97 8.49
CA GLN A 361 -1.83 -29.10 9.28
C GLN A 361 -0.55 -28.76 10.04
N CYS A 362 0.34 -27.95 9.45
CA CYS A 362 1.55 -27.46 10.11
C CYS A 362 1.20 -26.60 11.32
N ILE A 363 0.25 -25.66 11.19
CA ILE A 363 -0.21 -24.83 12.31
C ILE A 363 -0.74 -25.72 13.45
N GLU A 364 -1.63 -26.65 13.14
CA GLU A 364 -2.24 -27.52 14.15
C GLU A 364 -1.19 -28.40 14.86
N ARG A 365 -0.33 -29.07 14.09
CA ARG A 365 0.60 -30.07 14.64
C ARG A 365 1.83 -29.44 15.26
N GLU A 366 2.37 -28.39 14.68
CA GLU A 366 3.67 -27.83 15.07
C GLU A 366 3.56 -26.58 15.96
N ILE A 367 2.42 -25.88 15.95
CA ILE A 367 2.21 -24.67 16.77
C ILE A 367 1.21 -24.93 17.91
N ILE A 368 0.01 -25.41 17.57
CA ILE A 368 -1.09 -25.54 18.54
C ILE A 368 -0.91 -26.76 19.45
N SER A 369 -0.66 -27.93 18.87
CA SER A 369 -0.53 -29.19 19.63
C SER A 369 0.57 -29.16 20.70
N PRO A 370 1.81 -28.68 20.45
CA PRO A 370 2.86 -28.64 21.46
C PRO A 370 2.56 -27.70 22.62
N ARG A 371 1.90 -26.56 22.33
CA ARG A 371 1.41 -25.63 23.35
C ARG A 371 0.34 -26.30 24.23
N HIS A 372 -0.63 -26.97 23.63
CA HIS A 372 -1.65 -27.71 24.37
C HIS A 372 -1.06 -28.83 25.24
N GLU A 373 -0.05 -29.55 24.74
CA GLU A 373 0.63 -30.59 25.50
C GLU A 373 1.31 -30.00 26.75
N LYS A 374 2.07 -28.92 26.61
CA LYS A 374 2.67 -28.21 27.76
C LYS A 374 1.63 -27.68 28.73
N MET A 375 0.53 -27.11 28.25
CA MET A 375 -0.57 -26.64 29.09
C MET A 375 -1.18 -27.79 29.92
N LYS A 376 -1.38 -28.97 29.31
CA LYS A 376 -1.90 -30.15 30.02
C LYS A 376 -0.94 -30.63 31.12
N THR A 377 0.36 -30.52 30.90
CA THR A 377 1.38 -30.85 31.92
C THR A 377 1.58 -29.77 32.98
N GLY A 378 0.88 -28.63 32.87
CA GLY A 378 1.03 -27.49 33.80
C GLY A 378 2.33 -26.69 33.61
N LEU A 379 3.13 -26.99 32.58
CA LEU A 379 4.36 -26.27 32.26
C LEU A 379 4.10 -24.91 31.60
N ILE A 380 2.93 -24.75 30.97
CA ILE A 380 2.41 -23.45 30.52
C ILE A 380 1.13 -23.17 31.32
N ASP A 381 1.13 -22.06 32.07
CA ASP A 381 -0.07 -21.52 32.68
C ASP A 381 -0.72 -20.51 31.74
N LYS A 382 -1.85 -20.91 31.16
CA LYS A 382 -2.64 -20.09 30.23
C LYS A 382 -3.11 -18.77 30.83
N THR A 383 -3.23 -18.68 32.17
CA THR A 383 -3.65 -17.45 32.84
C THR A 383 -2.56 -16.38 32.92
N GLN A 384 -1.30 -16.79 32.74
CA GLN A 384 -0.13 -15.90 32.73
C GLN A 384 0.24 -15.42 31.32
N GLU A 385 -0.32 -16.05 30.28
CA GLU A 385 -0.10 -15.63 28.90
C GLU A 385 -0.83 -14.32 28.58
N PRO A 386 -0.24 -13.45 27.75
CA PRO A 386 -0.83 -12.15 27.41
C PRO A 386 -2.17 -12.27 26.68
N PHE A 387 -2.32 -13.28 25.82
CA PHE A 387 -3.53 -13.57 25.07
C PHE A 387 -3.57 -15.05 24.64
N SER A 388 -4.77 -15.52 24.28
CA SER A 388 -4.94 -16.89 23.80
C SER A 388 -4.49 -17.03 22.35
N VAL A 389 -3.75 -18.09 22.03
CA VAL A 389 -3.41 -18.44 20.64
C VAL A 389 -4.27 -19.60 20.17
N ARG A 390 -4.90 -19.50 19.00
CA ARG A 390 -5.72 -20.56 18.38
C ARG A 390 -5.49 -20.59 16.88
N ASN A 391 -5.75 -21.72 16.23
CA ASN A 391 -5.90 -21.76 14.79
C ASN A 391 -7.30 -21.31 14.38
N LYS A 392 -7.39 -20.61 13.25
CA LYS A 392 -8.64 -20.28 12.58
C LYS A 392 -9.06 -21.50 11.75
N PRO A 393 -10.21 -22.14 12.03
CA PRO A 393 -10.63 -23.30 11.28
C PRO A 393 -11.13 -22.88 9.89
N PHE A 394 -10.75 -23.67 8.89
CA PHE A 394 -11.17 -23.51 7.51
C PHE A 394 -11.99 -24.72 7.07
N PHE A 395 -13.07 -24.44 6.36
CA PHE A 395 -14.04 -25.43 5.92
C PHE A 395 -14.08 -25.50 4.41
N ASP A 396 -14.77 -26.51 3.90
CA ASP A 396 -15.15 -26.55 2.49
C ASP A 396 -16.15 -25.44 2.16
N ILE A 397 -16.08 -24.87 0.96
CA ILE A 397 -16.93 -23.76 0.49
C ILE A 397 -18.43 -24.07 0.59
N TYR A 398 -18.85 -25.33 0.54
CA TYR A 398 -20.26 -25.71 0.73
C TYR A 398 -20.77 -25.44 2.16
N THR A 399 -19.87 -25.20 3.10
CA THR A 399 -20.18 -24.84 4.49
C THR A 399 -20.52 -23.35 4.64
N SER A 400 -20.27 -22.52 3.63
CA SER A 400 -20.49 -21.05 3.68
C SER A 400 -21.89 -20.67 4.17
N ARG A 401 -22.92 -21.39 3.71
CA ARG A 401 -24.31 -21.15 4.15
C ARG A 401 -24.48 -21.37 5.66
N LYS A 402 -23.89 -22.44 6.21
CA LYS A 402 -23.95 -22.73 7.66
C LYS A 402 -23.20 -21.70 8.50
N LEU A 403 -22.12 -21.12 7.96
CA LEU A 403 -21.36 -20.06 8.63
C LEU A 403 -22.17 -18.75 8.75
N LEU A 404 -23.07 -18.48 7.79
CA LEU A 404 -23.90 -17.27 7.77
C LEU A 404 -25.26 -17.45 8.45
N GLU A 405 -25.98 -18.53 8.12
CA GLU A 405 -27.37 -18.74 8.53
C GLU A 405 -27.51 -19.65 9.76
N GLY A 406 -26.44 -20.37 10.13
CA GLY A 406 -26.47 -21.36 11.20
C GLY A 406 -26.35 -20.77 12.60
N ASN A 407 -26.45 -21.65 13.61
CA ASN A 407 -26.07 -21.34 14.99
C ASN A 407 -24.56 -21.09 15.16
N PHE A 408 -23.77 -21.15 14.09
CA PHE A 408 -22.34 -20.91 14.12
C PHE A 408 -21.99 -19.54 14.73
N ALA A 409 -22.77 -18.50 14.39
CA ALA A 409 -22.62 -17.17 14.97
C ALA A 409 -22.80 -17.13 16.51
N LYS A 410 -23.46 -18.13 17.10
CA LYS A 410 -23.59 -18.29 18.56
C LYS A 410 -22.46 -19.11 19.17
N GLU A 411 -21.73 -19.88 18.36
CA GLU A 411 -20.56 -20.67 18.78
C GLU A 411 -19.29 -19.81 18.82
N VAL A 412 -19.23 -18.75 18.00
CA VAL A 412 -18.19 -17.71 18.08
C VAL A 412 -18.61 -16.59 19.03
N SER A 413 -17.69 -16.16 19.89
CA SER A 413 -17.92 -15.15 20.94
C SER A 413 -17.44 -13.75 20.54
N HIS A 414 -17.25 -13.53 19.24
CA HIS A 414 -16.77 -12.31 18.61
C HIS A 414 -17.61 -11.99 17.37
N GLU A 415 -17.56 -10.74 16.92
CA GLU A 415 -18.35 -10.27 15.78
C GLU A 415 -17.80 -10.83 14.46
N MET A 416 -18.71 -11.30 13.61
CA MET A 416 -18.40 -11.74 12.26
C MET A 416 -18.94 -10.73 11.26
N ASP A 417 -18.06 -10.20 10.42
CA ASP A 417 -18.41 -9.16 9.45
C ASP A 417 -18.40 -9.67 7.99
N GLY A 418 -18.25 -10.98 7.79
CA GLY A 418 -18.28 -11.59 6.46
C GLY A 418 -17.64 -12.98 6.39
N LEU A 419 -17.20 -13.34 5.20
CA LEU A 419 -16.49 -14.58 4.87
C LEU A 419 -15.14 -14.27 4.21
N ILE A 420 -14.18 -15.17 4.38
CA ILE A 420 -12.90 -15.16 3.68
C ILE A 420 -12.74 -16.47 2.92
N PHE A 421 -12.44 -16.37 1.63
CA PHE A 421 -12.22 -17.50 0.73
C PHE A 421 -10.73 -17.57 0.40
N GLN A 422 -10.10 -18.64 0.84
CA GLN A 422 -8.67 -18.87 0.70
C GLN A 422 -8.42 -19.95 -0.38
N PRO A 423 -7.67 -19.64 -1.45
CA PRO A 423 -7.25 -20.63 -2.44
C PRO A 423 -6.25 -21.61 -1.82
N ILE A 424 -6.20 -22.84 -2.35
CA ILE A 424 -5.29 -23.87 -1.83
C ILE A 424 -3.81 -23.70 -2.23
N GLY A 425 -3.50 -22.79 -3.16
CA GLY A 425 -2.15 -22.58 -3.67
C GLY A 425 -1.14 -22.12 -2.61
N LYS A 426 0.10 -21.86 -3.03
CA LYS A 426 1.14 -21.32 -2.13
C LYS A 426 0.80 -19.92 -1.59
N TYR A 427 1.43 -19.55 -0.48
CA TYR A 427 1.37 -18.19 0.05
C TYR A 427 1.95 -17.19 -0.95
N LYS A 428 1.35 -16.00 -1.05
CA LYS A 428 1.86 -14.89 -1.85
C LYS A 428 1.78 -13.60 -1.03
N PRO A 429 2.89 -12.84 -0.88
CA PRO A 429 2.86 -11.56 -0.19
C PRO A 429 2.16 -10.48 -1.04
N GLY A 430 1.71 -9.40 -0.39
CA GLY A 430 1.06 -8.28 -1.05
C GLY A 430 -0.29 -8.65 -1.67
N ARG A 431 -0.73 -7.91 -2.68
CA ARG A 431 -2.07 -8.08 -3.28
C ARG A 431 -2.27 -9.48 -3.87
N CYS A 432 -3.34 -10.13 -3.42
CA CYS A 432 -3.74 -11.48 -3.83
C CYS A 432 -5.16 -11.45 -4.41
N ASP A 433 -5.26 -11.35 -5.74
CA ASP A 433 -6.57 -11.35 -6.44
C ASP A 433 -7.31 -12.69 -6.33
N ASP A 434 -6.63 -13.76 -5.92
CA ASP A 434 -7.24 -15.06 -5.65
C ASP A 434 -7.80 -15.16 -4.21
N ILE A 435 -7.42 -14.29 -3.25
CA ILE A 435 -7.99 -14.35 -1.88
C ILE A 435 -9.18 -13.40 -1.80
N LEU A 436 -10.38 -13.94 -1.62
CA LEU A 436 -11.61 -13.17 -1.72
C LEU A 436 -12.22 -12.91 -0.34
N LYS A 437 -12.37 -11.64 0.03
CA LYS A 437 -13.17 -11.23 1.20
C LYS A 437 -14.57 -10.87 0.75
N TRP A 438 -15.57 -11.52 1.31
CA TRP A 438 -16.98 -11.22 1.06
C TRP A 438 -17.59 -10.63 2.32
N LYS A 439 -18.33 -9.54 2.16
CA LYS A 439 -19.14 -8.93 3.22
C LYS A 439 -20.58 -8.83 2.76
N PRO A 440 -21.58 -9.03 3.65
CA PRO A 440 -22.97 -8.71 3.32
C PRO A 440 -23.08 -7.26 2.83
N PRO A 441 -23.82 -6.99 1.73
CA PRO A 441 -23.96 -5.63 1.21
C PRO A 441 -24.49 -4.63 2.24
N SER A 442 -25.31 -5.09 3.18
CA SER A 442 -25.85 -4.28 4.29
C SER A 442 -24.82 -3.87 5.35
N LEU A 443 -23.66 -4.53 5.39
CA LEU A 443 -22.55 -4.23 6.31
C LEU A 443 -21.40 -3.48 5.62
N ASN A 444 -21.55 -3.12 4.34
CA ASN A 444 -20.57 -2.27 3.67
C ASN A 444 -20.76 -0.83 4.13
N SER A 445 -19.80 -0.35 4.90
CA SER A 445 -19.67 1.04 5.32
C SER A 445 -18.25 1.53 5.03
N VAL A 446 -18.13 2.85 4.92
CA VAL A 446 -16.85 3.56 4.92
C VAL A 446 -17.00 4.77 5.82
N ASP A 447 -15.98 5.06 6.61
CA ASP A 447 -16.00 6.20 7.52
C ASP A 447 -15.59 7.47 6.77
N PHE A 448 -16.49 8.46 6.73
CA PHE A 448 -16.21 9.77 6.17
C PHE A 448 -15.98 10.78 7.29
N ARG A 449 -14.99 11.66 7.10
CA ARG A 449 -14.91 12.89 7.89
C ARG A 449 -16.00 13.86 7.39
N LEU A 450 -17.13 13.90 8.09
CA LEU A 450 -18.24 14.80 7.77
C LEU A 450 -17.88 16.26 8.13
N LYS A 451 -17.94 17.16 7.15
CA LYS A 451 -17.85 18.60 7.34
C LYS A 451 -19.12 19.23 6.78
N ILE A 452 -19.96 19.77 7.66
CA ILE A 452 -21.21 20.44 7.27
C ILE A 452 -20.91 21.93 7.10
N THR A 453 -21.05 22.44 5.88
CA THR A 453 -20.88 23.87 5.57
C THR A 453 -22.24 24.48 5.24
N ARG A 454 -22.67 25.51 5.99
CA ARG A 454 -23.91 26.25 5.73
C ARG A 454 -23.63 27.38 4.75
N MET A 455 -24.20 27.30 3.55
CA MET A 455 -24.17 28.38 2.56
C MET A 455 -25.42 29.26 2.75
N GLY A 456 -25.23 30.55 3.01
CA GLY A 456 -26.31 31.55 3.00
C GLY A 456 -26.41 32.18 1.62
N GLY A 457 -27.62 32.25 1.05
CA GLY A 457 -27.89 33.07 -0.13
C GLY A 457 -28.37 34.46 0.31
N GLU A 458 -27.93 35.51 -0.38
CA GLU A 458 -28.56 36.83 -0.26
C GLU A 458 -29.96 36.76 -0.89
N GLY A 459 -30.99 36.85 -0.06
CA GLY A 459 -32.38 37.01 -0.45
C GLY A 459 -32.85 38.45 -0.26
#